data_AF-I2CSF4-F1
#
_entry.id   AF-I2CSF4-F1
#
_cell.length_a   1.000
_cell.length_b   1.000
_cell.length_c   1.000
_cell.angle_alpha   90.00
_cell.angle_beta   90.00
_cell.angle_gamma   90.00
#
_symmetry.space_group_name_H-M   'P 1'
#
loop_
_entity.id
_entity.type
_entity.pdbx_description
1 polymer ?
#
loop_
_entity_poly.entity_id
_entity_poly.type
_entity_poly.pdbx_seq_one_letter_code
_entity_poly.pdbx_strand_id
1 'polypeptide(L)'
;MVSNYEDILYISCAPLSLLRDLRGESEEERRQSADRKFLSLAGFGLVHTHKVVDMCVLDHFPGTRHIEVAVHLQRRGTDEKG
;
A
#
# COMPACT_ATOMS: atom_id res chain seq x y z
N MET A 1 1.41 -13.01 9.16
CA MET A 1 1.61 -11.59 8.78
C MET A 1 0.64 -11.28 7.64
N VAL A 2 0.23 -10.02 7.43
CA VAL A 2 -0.75 -9.63 6.38
C VAL A 2 -0.31 -10.10 4.98
N SER A 3 0.99 -10.25 4.75
CA SER A 3 1.58 -10.81 3.53
C SER A 3 1.19 -12.26 3.17
N ASN A 4 0.61 -13.02 4.12
CA ASN A 4 0.22 -14.42 3.89
C ASN A 4 -1.19 -14.57 3.31
N TYR A 5 -1.99 -13.50 3.26
CA TYR A 5 -3.31 -13.54 2.64
C TYR A 5 -3.19 -13.43 1.12
N GLU A 6 -4.08 -14.10 0.38
CA GLU A 6 -4.11 -14.00 -1.08
C GLU A 6 -4.77 -12.70 -1.53
N ASP A 7 -5.83 -12.30 -0.83
CA ASP A 7 -6.60 -11.10 -1.09
C ASP A 7 -6.68 -10.25 0.18
N ILE A 8 -6.47 -8.95 0.02
CA ILE A 8 -6.64 -7.95 1.07
C ILE A 8 -7.59 -6.88 0.53
N LEU A 9 -8.69 -6.66 1.24
CA LEU A 9 -9.54 -5.50 1.04
C LEU A 9 -9.15 -4.44 2.08
N TYR A 10 -8.44 -3.40 1.63
CA TYR A 10 -8.02 -2.28 2.49
C TYR A 10 -9.05 -1.16 2.38
N ILE A 11 -9.77 -0.85 3.46
CA ILE A 11 -10.70 0.28 3.56
C ILE A 11 -10.07 1.39 4.41
N SER A 12 -10.12 2.64 3.94
CA SER A 12 -9.48 3.77 4.62
C SER A 12 -10.25 5.07 4.48
N CYS A 13 -10.36 5.81 5.59
CA CYS A 13 -10.86 7.19 5.64
C CYS A 13 -9.77 8.25 5.39
N ALA A 14 -8.53 7.81 5.16
CA ALA A 14 -7.35 8.66 5.05
C ALA A 14 -6.46 8.18 3.88
N PRO A 15 -6.76 8.59 2.64
CA PRO A 15 -6.11 8.06 1.43
C PRO A 15 -4.59 8.27 1.40
N LEU A 16 -4.07 9.33 2.06
CA LEU A 16 -2.64 9.58 2.14
C LEU A 16 -1.91 8.58 3.08
N SER A 17 -2.55 8.18 4.17
CA SER A 17 -2.01 7.15 5.07
C SER A 17 -2.00 5.78 4.38
N LEU A 18 -3.08 5.46 3.64
CA LEU A 18 -3.13 4.28 2.79
C LEU A 18 -1.97 4.26 1.79
N LEU A 19 -1.70 5.39 1.12
CA LEU A 19 -0.59 5.48 0.16
C LEU A 19 0.77 5.21 0.81
N ARG A 20 1.01 5.72 2.03
CA ARG A 20 2.21 5.42 2.81
C ARG A 20 2.32 3.93 3.10
N ASP A 21 1.26 3.30 3.59
CA ASP A 21 1.24 1.88 3.95
C ASP A 21 1.43 0.97 2.71
N LEU A 22 0.89 1.40 1.56
CA LEU A 22 1.11 0.75 0.27
C LEU A 22 2.59 0.81 -0.12
N ARG A 23 3.20 2.00 -0.11
CA ARG A 23 4.58 2.20 -0.58
C ARG A 23 5.64 1.70 0.39
N GLY A 24 5.34 1.65 1.68
CA GLY A 24 6.32 1.30 2.72
C GLY A 24 7.32 2.40 3.02
N GLU A 25 7.12 3.60 2.47
CA GLU A 25 7.99 4.75 2.73
C GLU A 25 7.92 5.13 4.21
N SER A 26 9.03 4.94 4.92
CA SER A 26 9.25 5.62 6.20
C SER A 26 9.53 7.11 5.94
N GLU A 27 9.10 8.00 6.85
CA GLU A 27 9.34 9.45 6.69
C GLU A 27 10.84 9.82 6.58
N GLU A 28 11.72 8.91 6.98
CA GLU A 28 13.18 9.05 6.94
C GLU A 28 13.77 8.82 5.53
N GLU A 29 13.19 7.92 4.73
CA GLU A 29 13.66 7.62 3.36
C GLU A 29 13.43 8.79 2.39
N ARG A 30 12.42 9.64 2.66
CA ARG A 30 12.15 10.86 1.90
C ARG A 30 13.27 11.90 2.01
N ARG A 31 14.12 11.81 3.05
CA ARG A 31 15.24 12.73 3.30
C ARG A 31 16.59 12.28 2.73
N GLN A 32 16.76 11.00 2.37
CA GLN A 32 18.10 10.43 2.07
C GLN A 32 18.22 9.71 0.71
N SER A 33 17.51 10.18 -0.33
CA SER A 33 17.60 9.71 -1.72
C SER A 33 18.93 10.08 -2.42
N ALA A 34 20.08 9.69 -1.86
CA ALA A 34 21.39 9.85 -2.53
C ALA A 34 22.28 8.60 -2.50
N ASP A 35 22.22 7.72 -1.50
CA ASP A 35 23.15 6.59 -1.42
C ASP A 35 22.46 5.22 -1.37
N ARG A 36 22.41 4.61 -2.56
CA ARG A 36 22.08 3.19 -2.78
C ARG A 36 23.11 2.31 -2.07
N LYS A 37 22.78 1.72 -0.90
CA LYS A 37 23.21 0.35 -0.48
C LYS A 37 22.83 -0.07 0.95
N PHE A 38 21.69 0.38 1.49
CA PHE A 38 21.22 -0.14 2.78
C PHE A 38 19.70 -0.42 2.83
N LEU A 39 19.14 -0.99 1.76
CA LEU A 39 17.80 -1.59 1.79
C LEU A 39 17.94 -3.09 2.12
N SER A 40 17.86 -3.48 3.40
CA SER A 40 17.54 -4.88 3.69
C SER A 40 16.64 -5.14 4.89
N LEU A 41 16.28 -4.14 5.70
CA LEU A 41 15.50 -4.39 6.93
C LEU A 41 14.43 -3.34 7.29
N ALA A 42 14.23 -2.28 6.48
CA ALA A 42 13.22 -1.25 6.74
C ALA A 42 12.09 -1.33 5.70
N GLY A 43 10.84 -1.50 6.19
CA GLY A 43 9.63 -1.03 5.52
C GLY A 43 9.24 -1.67 4.18
N PHE A 44 8.98 -2.99 4.12
CA PHE A 44 8.32 -3.55 2.92
C PHE A 44 6.83 -3.16 2.90
N GLY A 45 6.49 -2.09 2.18
CA GLY A 45 5.10 -1.71 1.91
C GLY A 45 4.28 -2.81 1.25
N LEU A 46 2.96 -2.73 1.36
CA LEU A 46 2.05 -3.77 0.83
C LEU A 46 2.25 -4.01 -0.68
N VAL A 47 2.71 -3.01 -1.44
CA VAL A 47 2.97 -3.16 -2.89
C VAL A 47 4.08 -4.16 -3.24
N HIS A 48 4.94 -4.50 -2.29
CA HIS A 48 5.99 -5.51 -2.49
C HIS A 48 5.45 -6.93 -2.50
N THR A 49 4.37 -7.18 -1.76
CA THR A 49 3.77 -8.52 -1.65
C THR A 49 2.48 -8.64 -2.45
N HIS A 50 1.77 -7.53 -2.67
CA HIS A 50 0.49 -7.49 -3.35
C HIS A 50 0.49 -6.45 -4.48
N LYS A 51 -0.32 -6.69 -5.51
CA LYS A 51 -0.67 -5.72 -6.55
C LYS A 51 -2.04 -5.12 -6.22
N VAL A 52 -2.21 -3.82 -6.45
CA VAL A 52 -3.55 -3.21 -6.46
C VAL A 52 -4.25 -3.66 -7.73
N VAL A 53 -5.42 -4.26 -7.60
CA VAL A 53 -6.20 -4.77 -8.74
C VAL A 53 -7.49 -3.99 -8.96
N ASP A 54 -8.06 -3.40 -7.91
CA ASP A 54 -9.25 -2.56 -8.01
C ASP A 54 -9.25 -1.49 -6.91
N MET A 55 -9.97 -0.39 -7.16
CA MET A 55 -10.14 0.71 -6.23
C MET A 55 -11.50 1.40 -6.43
N CYS A 56 -12.17 1.73 -5.33
CA CYS A 56 -13.32 2.61 -5.34
C CYS A 56 -13.24 3.70 -4.26
N VAL A 57 -13.89 4.83 -4.55
CA VAL A 57 -14.18 5.88 -3.57
C VAL A 57 -15.57 5.61 -3.03
N LEU A 58 -15.73 5.71 -1.71
CA LEU A 58 -16.98 5.48 -1.01
C LEU A 58 -17.45 6.82 -0.42
N ASP A 59 -18.56 7.35 -0.94
CA ASP A 59 -19.18 8.57 -0.40
C ASP A 59 -20.03 8.24 0.85
N HIS A 60 -19.37 7.79 1.91
CA HIS A 60 -20.05 7.45 3.17
C HIS A 60 -20.57 8.68 3.92
N PHE A 61 -19.97 9.86 3.69
CA PHE A 61 -20.32 11.09 4.38
C PHE A 61 -20.56 12.22 3.37
N PRO A 62 -21.69 12.20 2.64
CA PRO A 62 -22.00 13.17 1.61
C PRO A 62 -22.01 14.61 2.15
N GLY A 63 -21.49 15.54 1.34
CA GLY A 63 -21.42 16.97 1.71
C GLY A 63 -20.36 17.31 2.75
N THR A 64 -19.56 16.34 3.21
CA THR A 64 -18.39 16.58 4.05
C THR A 64 -17.10 16.59 3.22
N ARG A 65 -15.97 16.89 3.87
CA ARG A 65 -14.64 16.76 3.25
C ARG A 65 -14.02 15.37 3.42
N HIS A 66 -14.72 14.44 4.06
CA HIS A 66 -14.22 13.09 4.28
C HIS A 66 -14.16 12.31 2.98
N ILE A 67 -13.11 11.53 2.80
CA ILE A 67 -12.94 10.64 1.65
C ILE A 67 -12.69 9.25 2.22
N GLU A 68 -13.62 8.35 1.99
CA GLU A 68 -13.40 6.93 2.21
C GLU A 68 -13.01 6.27 0.90
N VAL A 69 -12.07 5.33 0.95
CA VAL A 69 -11.64 4.52 -0.18
C VAL A 69 -11.57 3.06 0.21
N ALA A 70 -11.83 2.18 -0.75
CA ALA A 70 -11.51 0.77 -0.64
C ALA A 70 -10.57 0.37 -1.79
N VAL A 71 -9.56 -0.43 -1.47
CA VAL A 71 -8.56 -0.94 -2.41
C VAL A 71 -8.48 -2.44 -2.27
N HIS A 72 -8.67 -3.14 -3.38
CA HIS A 72 -8.44 -4.57 -3.46
C HIS A 72 -6.99 -4.82 -3.88
N LEU A 73 -6.28 -5.54 -3.02
CA LEU A 73 -4.91 -5.97 -3.17
C LEU A 73 -4.89 -7.49 -3.35
N GLN A 74 -4.30 -7.96 -4.44
CA GLN A 74 -4.12 -9.38 -4.71
C GLN A 74 -2.65 -9.74 -4.60
N ARG A 75 -2.31 -10.86 -3.96
CA ARG A 75 -0.93 -11.30 -3.77
C ARG A 75 -0.23 -11.46 -5.13
N ARG A 76 1.03 -11.06 -5.17
CA ARG A 76 1.89 -11.32 -6.34
C ARG A 76 2.21 -12.81 -6.36
N GLY A 77 1.93 -13.47 -7.48
CA GLY A 77 2.35 -14.87 -7.67
C GLY A 77 3.87 -14.98 -7.57
N THR A 78 4.35 -16.10 -7.03
CA THR A 78 5.79 -16.39 -6.90
C THR A 78 6.50 -16.69 -8.24
N ASP A 79 5.79 -16.59 -9.38
CA ASP A 79 6.22 -17.17 -10.64
C ASP A 79 6.31 -16.12 -11.76
N GLU A 80 7.45 -15.42 -11.82
CA GLU A 80 7.97 -14.80 -13.06
C GLU A 80 9.35 -15.40 -13.39
N LYS A 81 9.43 -16.74 -13.37
CA LYS A 81 10.47 -17.50 -14.07
C LYS A 81 9.78 -18.59 -14.89
N GLY A 82 9.37 -18.22 -16.10
CA GLY A 82 9.23 -19.10 -17.25
C GLY A 82 10.27 -18.69 -18.28
#